data_AF-A0A1H7ZY92-F1
#
_entry.id   AF-A0A1H7ZY92-F1
#
_cell.length_a   1.000
_cell.length_b   1.000
_cell.length_c   1.000
_cell.angle_alpha   90.00
_cell.angle_beta   90.00
_cell.angle_gamma   90.00
#
_symmetry.space_group_name_H-M   'P 1'
#
loop_
_entity.id
_entity.type
_entity.pdbx_description
1 polymer ?
#
loop_
_entity_poly.entity_id
_entity_poly.type
_entity_poly.pdbx_seq_one_letter_code
_entity_poly.pdbx_strand_id
1 'polypeptide(L)'
;MKQALKKSTAILQQGWRTELIEGRCEAEECEGITVYGLALYCEDECVAAISDISSYRRYVEKLVALCNRNHVTVDSVWDVVEDYLL
;
A
#
# COMPACT_ATOMS: atom_id res chain seq x y z
N MET A 1 -44.66 -0.30 -17.15
CA MET A 1 -43.77 -1.32 -16.58
C MET A 1 -42.33 -0.92 -16.88
N LYS A 2 -41.61 -0.33 -15.92
CA LYS A 2 -40.22 0.10 -16.09
C LYS A 2 -39.43 -0.28 -14.85
N GLN A 3 -38.52 -1.24 -15.00
CA GLN A 3 -37.08 -1.13 -14.77
C GLN A 3 -36.51 -2.50 -14.39
N ALA A 4 -35.69 -3.02 -15.30
CA ALA A 4 -34.71 -4.03 -14.99
C ALA A 4 -33.60 -3.38 -14.17
N LEU A 5 -33.52 -3.72 -12.89
CA LEU A 5 -32.31 -3.48 -12.09
C LEU A 5 -31.26 -4.48 -12.59
N LYS A 6 -30.40 -4.02 -13.50
CA LYS A 6 -29.09 -4.63 -13.70
C LYS A 6 -28.40 -4.59 -12.34
N LYS A 7 -28.27 -5.75 -11.70
CA LYS A 7 -27.33 -5.91 -10.59
C LYS A 7 -25.95 -5.69 -11.19
N SER A 8 -25.47 -4.46 -11.10
CA SER A 8 -24.07 -4.14 -11.33
C SER A 8 -23.28 -5.10 -10.45
N THR A 9 -22.47 -5.93 -11.10
CA THR A 9 -21.48 -6.80 -10.49
C THR A 9 -20.52 -5.93 -9.67
N ALA A 10 -20.86 -5.73 -8.39
CA ALA A 10 -19.86 -5.47 -7.37
C ALA A 10 -19.05 -6.77 -7.26
N ILE A 11 -18.06 -6.92 -8.13
CA ILE A 11 -16.94 -7.81 -7.87
C ILE A 11 -16.37 -7.29 -6.57
N LEU A 12 -16.58 -8.05 -5.50
CA LEU A 12 -15.98 -7.80 -4.21
C LEU A 12 -14.47 -7.73 -4.44
N GLN A 13 -13.86 -6.55 -4.33
CA GLN A 13 -12.40 -6.33 -4.28
C GLN A 13 -11.82 -6.92 -2.98
N GLN A 14 -12.24 -8.12 -2.60
CA GLN A 14 -11.82 -8.81 -1.39
C GLN A 14 -10.43 -9.41 -1.65
N GLY A 15 -9.49 -9.12 -0.74
CA GLY A 15 -8.14 -9.70 -0.75
C GLY A 15 -7.02 -8.68 -0.55
N TRP A 16 -7.21 -7.42 -0.93
CA TRP A 16 -6.13 -6.43 -0.86
C TRP A 16 -5.93 -5.89 0.55
N ARG A 17 -4.69 -5.96 1.04
CA ARG A 17 -4.27 -5.32 2.29
C ARG A 17 -2.84 -4.80 2.18
N THR A 18 -2.58 -3.68 2.82
CA THR A 18 -1.24 -3.09 2.95
C THR A 18 -0.78 -3.22 4.39
N GLU A 19 0.47 -3.61 4.60
CA GLU A 19 1.11 -3.70 5.90
C GLU A 19 2.39 -2.86 5.97
N LEU A 20 2.74 -2.41 7.18
CA LEU A 20 4.01 -1.76 7.44
C LEU A 20 5.12 -2.80 7.43
N ILE A 21 6.22 -2.51 6.74
CA ILE A 21 7.47 -3.28 6.83
C ILE A 21 8.59 -2.42 7.40
N GLU A 22 9.51 -3.07 8.09
CA GLU A 22 10.70 -2.45 8.68
C GLU A 22 11.95 -3.06 8.04
N GLY A 23 12.90 -2.20 7.69
CA GLY A 23 14.18 -2.59 7.10
C GLY A 23 15.34 -1.74 7.61
N ARG A 24 16.51 -1.98 7.04
CA ARG A 24 17.72 -1.18 7.25
C ARG A 24 18.13 -0.58 5.92
N CYS A 25 18.45 0.70 5.90
CA CYS A 25 19.02 1.32 4.71
C CYS A 25 20.36 0.63 4.39
N GLU A 26 20.52 0.19 3.13
CA GLU A 26 21.73 -0.44 2.60
C GLU A 26 22.61 0.55 1.81
N ALA A 27 22.13 1.77 1.56
CA ALA A 27 22.92 2.80 0.89
C ALA A 27 24.06 3.29 1.81
N GLU A 28 25.24 3.53 1.22
CA GLU A 28 26.45 3.92 1.96
C GLU A 28 26.24 5.20 2.81
N GLU A 29 25.40 6.14 2.35
CA GLU A 29 25.14 7.39 3.07
C GLU A 29 24.22 7.24 4.29
N CYS A 30 23.45 6.15 4.39
CA CYS A 30 22.53 5.89 5.50
C CYS A 30 22.60 4.48 6.08
N GLU A 31 23.74 3.79 5.91
CA GLU A 31 23.90 2.39 6.30
C GLU A 31 23.47 2.15 7.76
N GLY A 32 22.59 1.17 7.96
CA GLY A 32 22.15 0.77 9.28
C GLY A 32 21.07 1.66 9.91
N ILE A 33 20.66 2.76 9.27
CA ILE A 33 19.48 3.54 9.69
C ILE A 33 18.22 2.68 9.50
N THR A 34 17.34 2.68 10.50
CA THR A 34 16.02 2.04 10.38
C THR A 34 15.16 2.83 9.41
N VAL A 35 14.60 2.11 8.46
CA VAL A 35 13.74 2.65 7.41
C VAL A 35 12.47 1.81 7.35
N TYR A 36 11.38 2.48 7.00
CA TYR A 36 10.06 1.91 6.96
C TYR A 36 9.52 1.96 5.54
N GLY A 37 8.79 0.93 5.18
CA GLY A 37 8.15 0.77 3.89
C GLY A 37 6.76 0.18 4.04
N LEU A 38 6.19 -0.23 2.92
CA LEU A 38 4.94 -0.96 2.91
C LEU A 38 5.03 -2.22 2.04
N ALA A 39 4.28 -3.24 2.43
CA ALA A 39 4.05 -4.43 1.62
C ALA A 39 2.56 -4.53 1.28
N LEU A 40 2.27 -4.85 0.04
CA LEU A 40 0.94 -5.05 -0.49
C LEU A 40 0.70 -6.54 -0.67
N TYR A 41 -0.40 -7.01 -0.12
CA TYR A 41 -0.84 -8.38 -0.18
C TYR A 41 -2.14 -8.50 -0.94
N CYS A 42 -2.26 -9.57 -1.72
CA CYS A 42 -3.52 -10.06 -2.25
C CYS A 42 -3.80 -11.41 -1.58
N GLU A 43 -4.89 -11.47 -0.82
CA GLU A 43 -5.19 -12.57 0.10
C GLU A 43 -4.05 -12.74 1.11
N ASP A 44 -3.27 -13.81 0.97
CA ASP A 44 -2.14 -14.14 1.84
C ASP A 44 -0.77 -14.06 1.13
N GLU A 45 -0.75 -13.64 -0.13
CA GLU A 45 0.48 -13.52 -0.93
C GLU A 45 0.95 -12.06 -0.99
N CYS A 46 2.22 -11.83 -0.67
CA CYS A 46 2.86 -10.53 -0.88
C CYS A 46 3.13 -10.35 -2.37
N VAL A 47 2.47 -9.37 -2.99
CA VAL A 47 2.57 -9.12 -4.44
C VAL A 47 3.44 -7.92 -4.77
N ALA A 48 3.66 -7.01 -3.82
CA ALA A 48 4.59 -5.89 -3.98
C ALA A 48 5.13 -5.43 -2.62
N ALA A 49 6.36 -4.93 -2.61
CA ALA A 49 6.95 -4.28 -1.46
C ALA A 49 7.68 -3.01 -1.92
N ILE A 50 7.49 -1.93 -1.17
CA ILE A 50 8.16 -0.64 -1.38
C ILE A 50 8.93 -0.36 -0.10
N SER A 51 10.24 -0.55 -0.14
CA SER A 51 11.15 -0.26 0.97
C SER A 51 11.55 1.22 0.98
N ASP A 52 12.26 1.63 2.03
CA ASP A 52 13.01 2.89 2.08
C ASP A 52 12.18 4.17 1.86
N ILE A 53 10.88 4.13 2.16
CA ILE A 53 9.97 5.29 2.01
C ILE A 53 10.35 6.40 3.00
N SER A 54 10.59 6.05 4.27
CA SER A 54 10.94 7.03 5.30
C SER A 54 11.57 6.38 6.53
N SER A 55 12.44 7.10 7.23
CA SER A 55 12.92 6.73 8.57
C SER A 55 11.90 7.03 9.69
N TYR A 56 10.80 7.72 9.39
CA TYR A 56 9.75 8.05 10.35
C TYR A 56 8.58 7.05 10.30
N ARG A 57 8.58 6.05 11.20
CA ARG A 57 7.54 5.01 11.29
C ARG A 57 6.11 5.53 11.16
N ARG A 58 5.77 6.56 11.93
CA ARG A 58 4.41 7.13 11.99
C ARG A 58 3.94 7.70 10.66
N TYR A 59 4.86 8.15 9.82
CA TYR A 59 4.53 8.68 8.50
C TYR A 59 4.12 7.55 7.55
N VAL A 60 4.84 6.43 7.58
CA VAL A 60 4.52 5.24 6.77
C VAL A 60 3.27 4.52 7.29
N GLU A 61 3.04 4.48 8.61
CA GLU A 61 1.79 3.96 9.17
C GLU A 61 0.55 4.71 8.66
N LYS A 62 0.65 6.04 8.48
CA LYS A 62 -0.44 6.84 7.89
C LYS A 62 -0.66 6.50 6.43
N LEU A 63 0.41 6.28 5.65
CA LEU A 63 0.34 5.86 4.26
C LEU A 63 -0.30 4.47 4.15
N VAL A 64 0.11 3.50 4.97
CA VAL A 64 -0.51 2.17 5.06
C VAL A 64 -2.01 2.28 5.35
N ALA A 65 -2.40 3.12 6.32
CA ALA A 65 -3.81 3.36 6.62
C ALA A 65 -4.57 4.06 5.48
N LEU A 66 -3.90 4.90 4.68
CA LEU A 66 -4.47 5.52 3.49
C LEU A 66 -4.69 4.46 2.39
N CYS A 67 -3.69 3.63 2.09
CA CYS A 67 -3.79 2.57 1.10
C CYS A 67 -4.92 1.58 1.42
N ASN A 68 -5.00 1.15 2.68
CA ASN A 68 -6.06 0.25 3.14
C ASN A 68 -7.47 0.86 3.04
N ARG A 69 -7.62 2.16 3.35
CA ARG A 69 -8.93 2.84 3.25
C ARG A 69 -9.40 3.05 1.82
N ASN A 70 -8.46 3.20 0.89
CA ASN A 70 -8.75 3.43 -0.52
C ASN A 70 -8.76 2.14 -1.35
N HIS A 71 -8.62 0.97 -0.72
CA HIS A 71 -8.55 -0.33 -1.40
C HIS A 71 -7.51 -0.35 -2.53
N VAL A 72 -6.31 0.17 -2.22
CA VAL A 72 -5.18 0.23 -3.16
C VAL A 72 -4.82 -1.17 -3.66
N THR A 73 -4.55 -1.26 -4.95
CA THR A 73 -4.13 -2.48 -5.64
C THR A 73 -2.71 -2.34 -6.16
N VAL A 74 -2.15 -3.41 -6.72
CA VAL A 74 -0.79 -3.39 -7.28
C VAL A 74 -0.63 -2.36 -8.39
N ASP A 75 -1.70 -2.09 -9.15
CA ASP A 75 -1.67 -1.16 -10.28
C ASP A 75 -1.66 0.31 -9.84
N SER A 76 -2.01 0.61 -8.58
CA SER A 76 -2.20 1.98 -8.09
C SER A 76 -1.35 2.34 -6.86
N VAL A 77 -0.58 1.39 -6.31
CA VAL A 77 0.15 1.61 -5.05
C VAL A 77 1.28 2.62 -5.22
N TRP A 78 1.95 2.61 -6.37
CA TRP A 78 3.02 3.56 -6.68
C TRP A 78 2.48 4.99 -6.79
N ASP A 79 1.39 5.21 -7.52
CA ASP A 79 0.77 6.52 -7.65
C ASP A 79 0.42 7.12 -6.28
N VAL A 80 -0.17 6.31 -5.38
CA VAL A 80 -0.54 6.77 -4.03
C VAL A 80 0.69 7.09 -3.18
N VAL A 81 1.78 6.34 -3.33
CA VAL A 81 3.03 6.58 -2.60
C VAL A 81 3.69 7.86 -3.10
N GLU A 82 3.79 8.04 -4.42
CA GLU A 82 4.36 9.24 -5.04
C GLU A 82 3.57 10.50 -4.64
N ASP A 83 2.24 10.46 -4.76
CA ASP A 83 1.36 11.56 -4.37
C ASP A 83 1.47 11.91 -2.87
N TYR A 84 1.80 10.94 -2.02
CA TYR A 84 1.93 11.17 -0.58
C TYR A 84 3.28 11.79 -0.19
N LEU A 85 4.32 11.56 -1.00
CA LEU A 85 5.68 12.03 -0.78
C LEU A 85 5.95 13.44 -1.33
N LEU A 86 5.12 13.91 -2.26
CA LEU A 86 5.19 15.25 -2.87
C LEU A 86 4.37 16.30 -2.09
#